data_AF-V2XTC1-F1
#
_entry.id   AF-V2XTC1-F1
#
_cell.length_a   1.000
_cell.length_b   1.000
_cell.length_c   1.000
_cell.angle_alpha   90.00
_cell.angle_beta   90.00
_cell.angle_gamma   90.00
#
_symmetry.space_group_name_H-M   'P 1'
#
loop_
_entity.id
_entity.type
_entity.pdbx_description
1 polymer ?
#
loop_
_entity_poly.entity_id
_entity_poly.type
_entity_poly.pdbx_seq_one_letter_code
_entity_poly.pdbx_strand_id
1 'polypeptide(L)'
;MKFIKEITPKGLLLPVTAARLAGFNAGDKVEYHTLDGAMLVLKGRMSAPELLAVVHQLTSTSAQLLHYLSEVCGPCEDCDKDSCPYNDFEEEAVQVNEYLREAAGIPDGAKLCAEVDEEAHTITVLAAEHRYDLRDLPADLLETFMVVGACLGRLEEHLIAEDTVYGG
;
A
#
# COMPACT_ATOMS: atom_id res chain seq x y z
N MET A 1 10.81 19.84 2.19
CA MET A 1 10.37 20.90 1.25
C MET A 1 9.71 20.23 0.06
N LYS A 2 8.52 20.70 -0.37
CA LYS A 2 7.74 20.09 -1.46
C LYS A 2 7.81 20.97 -2.71
N PHE A 3 8.12 20.37 -3.86
CA PHE A 3 8.04 21.03 -5.17
C PHE A 3 6.91 20.37 -5.96
N ILE A 4 5.98 21.18 -6.47
CA ILE A 4 4.86 20.70 -7.29
C ILE A 4 5.12 21.13 -8.73
N LYS A 5 5.10 20.16 -9.65
CA LYS A 5 5.29 20.37 -11.07
C LYS A 5 4.48 19.38 -11.88
N GLU A 6 4.02 19.84 -13.03
CA GLU A 6 3.42 19.00 -14.06
C GLU A 6 4.49 18.41 -14.97
N ILE A 7 4.29 17.15 -15.38
CA ILE A 7 5.10 16.51 -16.41
C ILE A 7 4.64 17.06 -17.76
N THR A 8 5.60 17.48 -18.58
CA THR A 8 5.33 17.96 -19.94
C THR A 8 5.70 16.89 -20.97
N PRO A 9 5.34 17.04 -22.26
CA PRO A 9 5.84 16.15 -23.32
C PRO A 9 7.37 16.11 -23.44
N LYS A 10 8.07 17.11 -22.87
CA LYS A 10 9.55 17.14 -22.77
C LYS A 10 10.08 16.45 -21.50
N GLY A 11 9.20 15.83 -20.71
CA GLY A 11 9.49 15.21 -19.42
C GLY A 11 9.28 16.15 -18.22
N LEU A 12 9.76 15.68 -17.06
CA LEU A 12 9.79 16.43 -15.81
C LEU A 12 11.09 17.22 -15.71
N LEU A 13 11.00 18.55 -15.69
CA LEU A 13 12.17 19.41 -15.52
C LEU A 13 12.47 19.63 -14.02
N LEU A 14 13.45 18.92 -13.49
CA LEU A 14 13.94 19.12 -12.11
C LEU A 14 14.59 20.52 -11.99
N PRO A 15 14.08 21.42 -11.13
CA PRO A 15 14.72 22.72 -10.92
C PRO A 15 16.17 22.57 -10.46
N VAL A 16 17.08 23.37 -11.01
CA VAL A 16 18.49 23.39 -10.58
C VAL A 16 18.62 23.63 -9.08
N THR A 17 17.75 24.47 -8.52
CA THR A 17 17.70 24.71 -7.07
C THR A 17 17.34 23.44 -6.29
N ALA A 18 16.35 22.66 -6.73
CA ALA A 18 15.97 21.40 -6.10
C ALA A 18 17.10 20.38 -6.22
N ALA A 19 17.75 20.29 -7.38
CA ALA A 19 18.90 19.41 -7.59
C ALA A 19 20.07 19.75 -6.64
N ARG A 20 20.42 21.04 -6.52
CA ARG A 20 21.48 21.48 -5.59
C ARG A 20 21.15 21.19 -4.13
N LEU A 21 19.89 21.36 -3.72
CA LEU A 21 19.44 21.04 -2.37
C LEU A 21 19.51 19.54 -2.06
N ALA A 22 19.29 18.70 -3.07
CA ALA A 22 19.50 17.26 -3.00
C ALA A 22 20.98 16.85 -3.13
N GLY A 23 21.91 17.81 -3.18
CA GLY A 23 23.35 17.56 -3.23
C GLY A 23 23.93 17.25 -4.62
N PHE A 24 23.14 17.44 -5.69
CA PHE A 24 23.61 17.26 -7.06
C PHE A 24 24.33 18.50 -7.58
N ASN A 25 25.45 18.27 -8.26
CA ASN A 25 26.24 19.30 -8.94
C ASN A 25 26.07 19.20 -10.46
N ALA A 26 26.41 20.30 -11.15
CA ALA A 26 26.42 20.30 -12.61
C ALA A 26 27.44 19.28 -13.15
N GLY A 27 26.98 18.35 -13.99
CA GLY A 27 27.81 17.29 -14.56
C GLY A 27 27.86 15.99 -13.75
N ASP A 28 27.20 15.93 -12.59
CA ASP A 28 27.06 14.69 -11.85
C ASP A 28 26.31 13.65 -12.69
N LYS A 29 26.80 12.41 -12.68
CA LYS A 29 26.02 11.27 -13.16
C LYS A 29 24.93 10.97 -12.14
N VAL A 30 23.72 10.73 -12.64
CA VAL A 30 22.57 10.35 -11.82
C VAL A 30 22.01 9.02 -12.27
N GLU A 31 21.37 8.32 -11.35
CA GLU A 31 20.67 7.05 -11.56
C GLU A 31 19.19 7.23 -11.25
N TYR A 32 18.33 6.56 -12.02
CA TYR A 32 16.87 6.62 -11.85
C TYR A 32 16.35 5.23 -11.53
N HIS A 33 15.56 5.12 -10.46
CA HIS A 33 14.76 3.95 -10.16
C HIS A 33 13.29 4.30 -10.28
N THR A 34 12.57 3.54 -11.11
CA THR A 34 11.13 3.66 -11.27
C THR A 34 10.43 2.81 -10.22
N LEU A 35 9.41 3.37 -9.59
CA LEU A 35 8.47 2.71 -8.70
C LEU A 35 7.06 3.00 -9.24
N ASP A 36 6.08 2.15 -8.93
CA ASP A 36 4.70 2.46 -9.31
C ASP A 36 4.24 3.73 -8.59
N GLY A 37 3.91 4.77 -9.36
CA GLY A 37 3.52 6.08 -8.82
C GLY A 37 4.67 6.97 -8.29
N ALA A 38 5.93 6.52 -8.33
CA ALA A 38 7.06 7.31 -7.83
C ALA A 38 8.36 7.09 -8.63
N MET A 39 9.34 7.98 -8.47
CA MET A 39 10.67 7.81 -9.06
C MET A 39 11.73 8.33 -8.09
N LEU A 40 12.79 7.55 -7.90
CA LEU A 40 13.94 7.93 -7.10
C LEU A 40 15.10 8.35 -8.01
N VAL A 41 15.67 9.52 -7.73
CA VAL A 41 16.87 10.02 -8.40
C VAL A 41 18.04 9.95 -7.42
N LEU A 42 19.06 9.15 -7.75
CA LEU A 42 20.25 8.96 -6.94
C LEU A 42 21.50 9.51 -7.62
N LYS A 43 22.51 9.82 -6.82
CA LYS A 43 23.84 10.17 -7.33
C LYS A 43 24.51 8.90 -7.83
N GLY A 44 25.00 8.90 -9.07
CA GLY A 44 25.54 7.71 -9.71
C GLY A 44 26.85 7.19 -9.10
N ARG A 45 27.47 7.95 -8.19
CA ARG A 45 28.61 7.49 -7.36
C ARG A 45 28.48 8.06 -5.96
N MET A 46 28.53 7.17 -4.97
CA MET A 46 28.46 7.51 -3.55
C MET A 46 29.51 6.70 -2.78
N SER A 47 30.03 7.28 -1.72
CA SER A 47 30.73 6.59 -0.65
C SER A 47 29.73 5.86 0.26
N ALA A 48 30.21 4.93 1.09
CA ALA A 48 29.35 4.20 2.02
C ALA A 48 28.54 5.11 2.97
N PRO A 49 29.13 6.18 3.56
CA PRO A 49 28.36 7.12 4.38
C PRO A 49 27.29 7.89 3.59
N GLU A 50 27.57 8.31 2.35
CA GLU A 50 26.58 8.97 1.48
C GLU A 50 25.40 8.04 1.20
N LEU A 51 25.67 6.78 0.87
CA LEU A 51 24.61 5.80 0.61
C LEU A 51 23.78 5.50 1.87
N LEU A 52 24.42 5.33 3.03
CA LEU A 52 23.71 5.12 4.30
C LEU A 52 22.82 6.31 4.67
N ALA A 53 23.27 7.53 4.39
CA ALA A 53 22.45 8.73 4.61
C ALA A 53 21.19 8.72 3.72
N VAL A 54 21.33 8.32 2.44
CA VAL A 54 20.19 8.15 1.54
C VAL A 54 19.23 7.08 2.05
N VAL A 55 19.73 5.90 2.43
CA VAL A 55 18.89 4.81 2.98
C VAL A 55 18.10 5.31 4.20
N HIS A 56 18.76 5.97 5.15
CA HIS A 56 18.09 6.52 6.33
C HIS A 56 16.99 7.52 5.97
N GLN A 57 17.24 8.42 5.00
CA GLN A 57 16.23 9.38 4.53
C GLN A 57 15.06 8.71 3.81
N LEU A 58 15.30 7.66 3.03
CA LEU A 58 14.25 6.88 2.37
C LEU A 58 13.38 6.14 3.40
N THR A 59 13.99 5.51 4.40
CA THR A 59 13.25 4.87 5.51
C THR A 59 12.40 5.90 6.25
N SER A 60 12.95 7.07 6.56
CA SER A 60 12.20 8.15 7.22
C SER A 60 11.05 8.66 6.35
N THR A 61 11.25 8.80 5.04
CA THR A 61 10.21 9.23 4.10
C THR A 61 9.10 8.18 4.00
N SER A 62 9.46 6.90 3.94
CA SER A 62 8.50 5.79 3.97
C SER A 62 7.66 5.84 5.25
N ALA A 63 8.29 6.00 6.41
CA ALA A 63 7.57 6.12 7.69
C ALA A 63 6.61 7.32 7.72
N GLN A 64 6.98 8.46 7.12
CA GLN A 64 6.10 9.63 7.02
C GLN A 64 4.88 9.37 6.14
N LEU A 65 5.04 8.64 5.03
CA LEU A 65 3.91 8.28 4.15
C LEU A 65 2.97 7.29 4.84
N LEU A 66 3.52 6.30 5.56
CA LEU A 66 2.73 5.38 6.37
C LEU A 66 1.99 6.10 7.49
N HIS A 67 2.65 7.05 8.15
CA HIS A 67 2.01 7.87 9.17
C HIS A 67 0.87 8.72 8.59
N TYR A 68 1.08 9.35 7.44
CA TYR A 68 0.02 10.08 6.77
C TYR A 68 -1.19 9.18 6.47
N LEU A 69 -0.97 7.96 5.97
CA LEU A 69 -2.06 7.01 5.76
C LEU A 69 -2.72 6.59 7.08
N SER A 70 -1.95 6.43 8.16
CA SER A 70 -2.50 6.18 9.50
C SER A 70 -3.40 7.31 9.99
N GLU A 71 -3.08 8.57 9.71
CA GLU A 71 -3.93 9.71 10.06
C GLU A 71 -5.23 9.72 9.26
N VAL A 72 -5.19 9.31 7.99
CA VAL A 72 -6.39 9.15 7.15
C VAL A 72 -7.29 8.05 7.70
N CYS A 73 -6.71 6.92 8.13
CA CYS A 73 -7.46 5.81 8.72
C CYS A 73 -8.04 6.15 10.10
N GLY A 74 -7.39 7.06 10.83
CA GLY A 74 -7.75 7.40 12.20
C GLY A 74 -7.32 6.34 13.22
N PRO A 75 -7.50 6.64 14.53
CA PRO A 75 -7.15 5.71 15.59
C PRO A 75 -8.07 4.48 15.57
N CYS A 76 -7.54 3.32 15.98
CA CYS A 76 -8.37 2.17 16.30
C CYS A 76 -9.15 2.43 17.60
N GLU A 77 -10.49 2.41 17.53
CA GLU A 77 -11.37 2.62 18.68
C GLU A 77 -11.82 1.30 19.32
N ASP A 78 -10.93 0.30 19.39
CA ASP A 78 -11.24 -1.06 19.90
C ASP A 78 -12.52 -1.60 19.26
N CYS A 79 -12.50 -1.82 17.94
CA CYS A 79 -13.50 -2.64 17.28
C CYS A 79 -13.66 -3.96 18.06
N ASP A 80 -14.91 -4.38 18.30
CA ASP A 80 -15.18 -5.67 18.95
C ASP A 80 -14.34 -6.74 18.27
N LYS A 81 -13.68 -7.62 19.05
CA LYS A 81 -12.71 -8.59 18.53
C LYS A 81 -13.28 -9.46 17.42
N ASP A 82 -14.60 -9.63 17.38
CA ASP A 82 -15.29 -10.44 16.38
C ASP A 82 -15.70 -9.63 15.12
N SER A 83 -15.35 -8.34 15.05
CA SER A 83 -15.73 -7.42 13.97
C SER A 83 -14.54 -6.77 13.24
N CYS A 84 -13.32 -7.01 13.72
CA CYS A 84 -12.12 -6.47 13.07
C CYS A 84 -11.73 -7.37 11.91
N PRO A 85 -11.69 -6.87 10.66
CA PRO A 85 -11.33 -7.70 9.51
C PRO A 85 -9.91 -8.26 9.61
N TYR A 86 -9.03 -7.64 10.41
CA TYR A 86 -7.70 -8.16 10.68
C TYR A 86 -7.69 -9.48 11.46
N ASN A 87 -8.69 -9.75 12.30
CA ASN A 87 -8.73 -10.97 13.11
C ASN A 87 -9.07 -12.21 12.27
N ASP A 88 -9.67 -12.01 11.09
CA ASP A 88 -10.04 -13.07 10.15
C ASP A 88 -8.85 -13.54 9.29
N PHE A 89 -7.66 -12.95 9.49
CA PHE A 89 -6.44 -13.29 8.74
C PHE A 89 -5.86 -14.66 9.11
N GLU A 90 -6.22 -15.21 10.27
CA GLU A 90 -5.80 -16.55 10.69
C GLU A 90 -6.69 -17.66 10.10
N GLU A 91 -7.76 -17.32 9.36
CA GLU A 91 -8.67 -18.32 8.80
C GLU A 91 -8.08 -19.03 7.58
N GLU A 92 -8.18 -20.37 7.58
CA GLU A 92 -7.78 -21.22 6.46
C GLU A 92 -8.52 -20.79 5.19
N ALA A 93 -7.78 -20.37 4.17
CA ALA A 93 -8.37 -19.95 2.89
C ALA A 93 -9.27 -21.06 2.32
N VAL A 94 -10.57 -20.79 2.23
CA VAL A 94 -11.56 -21.72 1.66
C VAL A 94 -11.15 -22.08 0.23
N GLN A 95 -10.78 -23.34 0.01
CA GLN A 95 -10.45 -23.86 -1.31
C GLN A 95 -11.70 -24.42 -1.98
N VAL A 96 -12.10 -23.81 -3.10
CA VAL A 96 -13.22 -24.29 -3.92
C VAL A 96 -12.68 -25.12 -5.09
N ASN A 97 -13.18 -26.35 -5.22
CA ASN A 97 -12.82 -27.23 -6.35
C ASN A 97 -13.13 -26.56 -7.70
N GLU A 98 -12.25 -26.76 -8.69
CA GLU A 98 -12.36 -26.17 -10.03
C GLU A 98 -13.75 -26.36 -10.66
N TYR A 99 -14.28 -27.60 -10.65
CA TYR A 99 -15.62 -27.88 -11.19
C TYR A 99 -16.74 -27.07 -10.50
N LEU A 100 -16.67 -26.87 -9.18
CA LEU A 100 -17.65 -26.06 -8.45
C LEU A 100 -17.47 -24.58 -8.76
N ARG A 101 -16.21 -24.12 -8.86
CA ARG A 101 -15.84 -22.75 -9.22
C ARG A 101 -16.39 -22.40 -10.61
N GLU A 102 -16.15 -23.25 -11.59
CA GLU A 102 -16.65 -23.08 -12.97
C GLU A 102 -18.18 -23.13 -13.03
N ALA A 103 -18.82 -24.08 -12.33
CA ALA A 103 -20.27 -24.17 -12.27
C ALA A 103 -20.93 -22.93 -11.63
N ALA A 104 -20.25 -22.30 -10.67
CA ALA A 104 -20.67 -21.04 -10.05
C ALA A 104 -20.32 -19.80 -10.89
N GLY A 105 -19.57 -19.96 -12.00
CA GLY A 105 -19.13 -18.84 -12.84
C GLY A 105 -18.02 -17.98 -12.22
N ILE A 106 -17.31 -18.50 -11.21
CA ILE A 106 -16.21 -17.80 -10.54
C ILE A 106 -14.94 -17.94 -11.40
N PRO A 107 -14.23 -16.85 -11.76
CA PRO A 107 -13.01 -16.92 -12.56
C PRO A 107 -11.84 -17.59 -11.83
N ASP A 108 -10.86 -18.09 -12.60
CA ASP A 108 -9.64 -18.66 -12.02
C ASP A 108 -8.80 -17.55 -11.36
N GLY A 109 -8.28 -17.83 -10.17
CA GLY A 109 -7.54 -16.85 -9.36
C GLY A 109 -8.38 -15.68 -8.83
N ALA A 110 -9.71 -15.73 -8.96
CA ALA A 110 -10.58 -14.74 -8.32
C ALA A 110 -10.44 -14.83 -6.79
N LYS A 111 -10.38 -13.67 -6.14
CA LYS A 111 -10.50 -13.60 -4.69
C LYS A 111 -11.87 -14.11 -4.26
N LEU A 112 -11.91 -14.84 -3.16
CA LEU A 112 -13.14 -15.40 -2.63
C LEU A 112 -13.57 -14.66 -1.37
N CYS A 113 -14.88 -14.44 -1.28
CA CYS A 113 -15.59 -14.03 -0.07
C CYS A 113 -16.49 -15.18 0.36
N ALA A 114 -16.67 -15.32 1.67
CA ALA A 114 -17.60 -16.28 2.25
C ALA A 114 -18.62 -15.52 3.10
N GLU A 115 -19.90 -15.81 2.89
CA GLU A 115 -21.00 -15.28 3.69
C GLU A 115 -21.63 -16.41 4.48
N VAL A 116 -21.86 -16.20 5.77
CA VAL A 116 -22.51 -17.15 6.66
C VAL A 116 -23.98 -16.79 6.78
N ASP A 117 -24.84 -17.74 6.44
CA ASP A 117 -26.26 -17.72 6.80
C ASP A 117 -26.43 -18.54 8.08
N GLU A 118 -26.53 -17.86 9.22
CA GLU A 118 -26.67 -18.49 10.54
C GLU A 118 -28.00 -19.23 10.71
N GLU A 119 -29.08 -18.76 10.06
CA GLU A 119 -30.41 -19.36 10.17
C GLU A 119 -30.49 -20.66 9.37
N ALA A 120 -29.93 -20.66 8.14
CA ALA A 120 -29.86 -21.83 7.29
C ALA A 120 -28.69 -22.77 7.63
N HIS A 121 -27.76 -22.32 8.48
CA HIS A 121 -26.48 -23.00 8.76
C HIS A 121 -25.70 -23.33 7.49
N THR A 122 -25.65 -22.37 6.54
CA THR A 122 -24.94 -22.53 5.27
C THR A 122 -23.86 -21.46 5.09
N ILE A 123 -22.83 -21.79 4.31
CA ILE A 123 -21.82 -20.84 3.87
C ILE A 123 -21.95 -20.69 2.36
N THR A 124 -22.03 -19.45 1.89
CA THR A 124 -22.03 -19.12 0.47
C THR A 124 -20.67 -18.56 0.08
N VAL A 125 -20.01 -19.19 -0.88
CA VAL A 125 -18.73 -18.72 -1.41
C VAL A 125 -18.94 -18.04 -2.76
N LEU A 126 -18.43 -16.82 -2.90
CA LEU A 126 -18.60 -15.99 -4.08
C LEU A 126 -17.28 -15.30 -4.47
N ALA A 127 -17.20 -14.86 -5.73
CA ALA A 127 -16.09 -14.04 -6.19
C ALA A 127 -16.20 -12.65 -5.54
N ALA A 128 -15.12 -12.19 -4.92
CA ALA A 128 -15.04 -10.86 -4.35
C ALA A 128 -15.24 -9.79 -5.44
N GLU A 129 -16.05 -8.77 -5.14
CA GLU A 129 -16.29 -7.65 -6.06
C GLU A 129 -15.18 -6.59 -6.03
N HIS A 130 -14.21 -6.72 -5.11
CA HIS A 130 -13.10 -5.81 -4.91
C HIS A 130 -11.77 -6.46 -5.30
N ARG A 131 -10.82 -5.62 -5.75
CA ARG A 131 -9.49 -6.07 -6.16
C ARG A 131 -8.49 -6.08 -5.02
N TYR A 132 -8.54 -5.05 -4.17
CA TYR A 132 -7.59 -4.87 -3.07
C TYR A 132 -8.29 -5.00 -1.72
N ASP A 133 -7.65 -5.70 -0.80
CA ASP A 133 -8.04 -5.81 0.61
C ASP A 133 -6.79 -5.99 1.47
N LEU A 134 -6.95 -6.05 2.79
CA LEU A 134 -5.83 -6.15 3.72
C LEU A 134 -4.94 -7.40 3.47
N ARG A 135 -5.46 -8.47 2.85
CA ARG A 135 -4.75 -9.75 2.59
C ARG A 135 -3.71 -9.63 1.48
N ASP A 136 -3.75 -8.56 0.70
CA ASP A 136 -2.69 -8.25 -0.26
C ASP A 136 -1.47 -7.60 0.38
N LEU A 137 -1.60 -7.13 1.62
CA LEU A 137 -0.53 -6.41 2.30
C LEU A 137 0.45 -7.38 2.99
N PRO A 138 1.76 -7.10 2.92
CA PRO A 138 2.76 -7.82 3.71
C PRO A 138 2.47 -7.73 5.22
N ALA A 139 2.75 -8.81 5.96
CA ALA A 139 2.49 -8.88 7.40
C ALA A 139 3.23 -7.81 8.22
N ASP A 140 4.46 -7.45 7.82
CA ASP A 140 5.26 -6.39 8.47
C ASP A 140 4.65 -4.99 8.28
N LEU A 141 3.98 -4.77 7.16
CA LEU A 141 3.26 -3.54 6.90
C LEU A 141 2.00 -3.43 7.78
N LEU A 142 1.24 -4.52 7.90
CA LEU A 142 0.09 -4.60 8.80
C LEU A 142 0.51 -4.40 10.27
N GLU A 143 1.60 -5.03 10.69
CA GLU A 143 2.18 -4.83 12.03
C GLU A 143 2.54 -3.37 12.29
N THR A 144 3.10 -2.69 11.30
CA THR A 144 3.41 -1.26 11.41
C THR A 144 2.16 -0.43 11.69
N PHE A 145 1.05 -0.67 10.98
CA PHE A 145 -0.22 0.03 11.21
C PHE A 145 -0.80 -0.25 12.59
N MET A 146 -0.70 -1.48 13.08
CA MET A 146 -1.12 -1.84 14.45
C MET A 146 -0.30 -1.10 15.51
N VAL A 147 1.04 -1.08 15.36
CA VAL A 147 1.94 -0.44 16.32
C VAL A 147 1.70 1.06 16.42
N VAL A 148 1.35 1.72 15.31
CA VAL A 148 0.99 3.15 15.31
C VAL A 148 -0.46 3.42 15.69
N GLY A 149 -1.25 2.38 15.99
CA GLY A 149 -2.62 2.47 16.46
C GLY A 149 -3.63 2.86 15.37
N ALA A 150 -3.33 2.61 14.10
CA ALA A 150 -4.25 2.91 13.00
C ALA A 150 -5.40 1.90 12.93
N CYS A 151 -6.58 2.36 12.53
CA CYS A 151 -7.72 1.47 12.28
C CYS A 151 -7.52 0.67 10.98
N LEU A 152 -7.29 -0.64 11.08
CA LEU A 152 -7.15 -1.52 9.92
C LEU A 152 -8.45 -1.70 9.14
N GLY A 153 -9.62 -1.68 9.80
CA GLY A 153 -10.90 -1.73 9.09
C GLY A 153 -11.11 -0.53 8.17
N ARG A 154 -10.73 0.68 8.63
CA ARG A 154 -10.74 1.88 7.77
C ARG A 154 -9.73 1.79 6.65
N LEU A 155 -8.55 1.21 6.89
CA LEU A 155 -7.59 0.95 5.83
C LEU A 155 -8.17 0.00 4.77
N GLU A 156 -8.86 -1.06 5.20
CA GLU A 156 -9.54 -1.99 4.30
C GLU A 156 -10.59 -1.30 3.43
N GLU A 157 -11.42 -0.44 4.04
CA GLU A 157 -12.41 0.35 3.30
C GLU A 157 -11.76 1.18 2.19
N HIS A 158 -10.62 1.83 2.46
CA HIS A 158 -9.86 2.59 1.46
C HIS A 158 -9.27 1.70 0.36
N LEU A 159 -8.78 0.49 0.71
CA LEU A 159 -8.27 -0.48 -0.26
C LEU A 159 -9.40 -0.97 -1.18
N ILE A 160 -10.55 -1.33 -0.61
CA ILE A 160 -11.73 -1.82 -1.34
C ILE A 160 -12.31 -0.72 -2.24
N ALA A 161 -12.41 0.51 -1.73
CA ALA A 161 -12.97 1.64 -2.46
C ALA A 161 -12.01 2.18 -3.55
N GLU A 162 -10.72 1.87 -3.46
CA GLU A 162 -9.66 2.42 -4.32
C GLU A 162 -9.72 3.97 -4.41
N ASP A 163 -10.03 4.63 -3.29
CA ASP A 163 -10.22 6.07 -3.23
C ASP A 163 -8.89 6.84 -3.10
N THR A 164 -8.94 8.15 -3.40
CA THR A 164 -7.72 8.99 -3.36
C THR A 164 -7.40 9.41 -1.94
N VAL A 165 -6.41 8.75 -1.33
CA VAL A 165 -5.98 9.05 0.04
C VAL A 165 -4.83 10.05 0.14
N TYR A 166 -4.05 10.28 -0.93
CA TYR A 166 -2.87 11.15 -0.93
C TYR A 166 -2.88 12.18 -2.07
N GLY A 167 -2.54 13.43 -1.75
CA GLY A 167 -2.22 14.45 -2.75
C GLY A 167 -3.41 15.13 -3.44
N GLY A 168 -4.60 15.05 -2.83
CA GLY A 168 -5.76 15.88 -3.19
C GLY A 168 -5.58 17.37 -2.90
#